data_AF-A0A432HNP4-F1
#
_entry.id   AF-A0A432HNP4-F1
#
_cell.length_a   1.000
_cell.length_b   1.000
_cell.length_c   1.000
_cell.angle_alpha   90.00
_cell.angle_beta   90.00
_cell.angle_gamma   90.00
#
_symmetry.space_group_name_H-M   'P 1'
#
loop_
_entity.id
_entity.type
_entity.pdbx_description
1 polymer ?
#
loop_
_entity_poly.entity_id
_entity_poly.type
_entity_poly.pdbx_seq_one_letter_code
_entity_poly.pdbx_strand_id
1 'polypeptide(L)'
;MKPCNDNIAQALCLVEEMIQLADQGDAEREDIGCGILYGVIRDSAYKIKQLAAKEKAAHIKKGWWKKECDSDEGLSRPLSARSAPAMSD
;
A
#
# COMPACT_ATOMS: atom_id res chain seq x y z
N MET A 1 8.41 6.04 -12.08
CA MET A 1 7.19 5.27 -12.41
C MET A 1 6.42 5.99 -13.52
N LYS A 2 5.49 5.36 -14.26
CA LYS A 2 4.58 6.13 -15.15
C LYS A 2 3.52 6.82 -14.29
N PRO A 3 3.11 8.08 -14.55
CA PRO A 3 2.10 8.78 -13.73
C PRO A 3 0.77 8.01 -13.58
N CYS A 4 0.38 7.23 -14.59
CA CYS A 4 -0.81 6.38 -14.51
C CYS A 4 -0.69 5.24 -13.48
N ASN A 5 0.51 4.72 -13.24
CA ASN A 5 0.73 3.71 -12.19
C ASN A 5 0.55 4.33 -10.80
N ASP A 6 1.00 5.58 -10.62
CA ASP A 6 0.89 6.29 -9.35
C ASP A 6 -0.58 6.51 -8.99
N ASN A 7 -1.41 6.87 -9.96
CA ASN A 7 -2.86 7.00 -9.76
C ASN A 7 -3.51 5.65 -9.39
N ILE A 8 -3.10 4.54 -10.01
CA ILE A 8 -3.60 3.20 -9.66
C ILE A 8 -3.16 2.80 -8.25
N ALA A 9 -1.92 3.13 -7.86
CA ALA A 9 -1.42 2.89 -6.51
C ALA A 9 -2.21 3.72 -5.48
N GLN A 10 -2.43 5.01 -5.75
CA GLN A 10 -3.24 5.89 -4.90
C GLN A 10 -4.69 5.39 -4.78
N ALA A 11 -5.29 4.91 -5.88
CA ALA A 11 -6.64 4.33 -5.84
C ALA A 11 -6.70 3.10 -4.92
N LEU A 12 -5.65 2.27 -4.91
CA LEU A 12 -5.55 1.13 -3.99
C LEU A 12 -5.39 1.59 -2.53
N CYS A 13 -4.62 2.65 -2.26
CA CYS A 13 -4.52 3.23 -0.92
C CYS A 13 -5.86 3.79 -0.44
N LEU A 14 -6.55 4.56 -1.29
CA LEU A 14 -7.86 5.13 -0.99
C LEU A 14 -8.89 4.04 -0.67
N VAL A 15 -8.86 2.92 -1.38
CA VAL A 15 -9.73 1.76 -1.08
C VAL A 15 -9.53 1.25 0.34
N GLU A 16 -8.31 1.19 0.86
CA GLU A 16 -8.06 0.74 2.23
C GLU A 16 -8.64 1.75 3.24
N GLU A 17 -8.50 3.05 2.98
CA GLU A 17 -9.14 4.09 3.80
C GLU A 17 -10.67 3.99 3.76
N MET A 18 -11.25 3.70 2.59
CA MET A 18 -12.70 3.50 2.45
C MET A 18 -13.19 2.28 3.23
N ILE A 19 -12.45 1.16 3.21
CA ILE A 19 -12.79 -0.05 3.97
C ILE A 19 -12.73 0.25 5.47
N GLN A 20 -11.67 0.89 5.94
CA GLN A 20 -11.52 1.27 7.35
C GLN A 20 -12.64 2.20 7.80
N LEU A 21 -12.97 3.22 7.00
CA LEU A 21 -14.07 4.15 7.30
C LEU A 21 -15.43 3.42 7.36
N ALA A 22 -15.68 2.51 6.41
CA ALA A 22 -16.93 1.74 6.42
C ALA A 22 -17.04 0.83 7.64
N ASP A 23 -15.94 0.18 8.05
CA ASP A 23 -15.94 -0.71 9.20
C ASP A 23 -16.11 0.05 10.52
N GLN A 24 -15.43 1.19 10.67
CA GLN A 24 -15.62 2.06 11.82
C GLN A 24 -17.07 2.59 11.87
N GLY A 25 -17.55 3.14 10.76
CA GLY A 25 -18.87 3.75 10.69
C GLY A 25 -20.02 2.76 10.91
N ASP A 26 -19.87 1.52 10.43
CA ASP A 26 -20.86 0.45 10.67
C ASP A 26 -20.87 -0.01 12.13
N ALA A 27 -19.71 0.04 12.82
CA ALA A 27 -19.60 -0.25 14.25
C ALA A 27 -20.18 0.87 15.14
N GLU A 28 -20.06 2.13 14.71
CA GLU A 28 -20.53 3.31 15.45
C GLU A 28 -21.94 3.78 15.06
N ARG A 29 -22.63 3.07 14.16
CA ARG A 29 -23.92 3.55 13.60
C ARG A 29 -24.99 3.76 14.68
N GLU A 30 -25.67 4.89 14.61
CA GLU A 30 -26.79 5.24 15.50
C GLU A 30 -28.17 5.03 14.84
N ASP A 31 -28.20 4.92 13.51
CA ASP A 31 -29.42 4.71 12.75
C ASP A 31 -29.24 3.84 11.50
N ILE A 32 -30.37 3.57 10.82
CA ILE A 32 -30.40 2.78 9.58
C ILE A 32 -29.70 3.52 8.42
N GLY A 33 -29.77 4.86 8.39
CA GLY A 33 -29.17 5.68 7.34
C GLY A 33 -27.64 5.56 7.32
N CYS A 34 -27.00 5.60 8.48
CA CYS A 34 -25.58 5.31 8.67
C CYS A 34 -25.22 3.91 8.14
N GLY A 35 -26.02 2.90 8.48
CA GLY A 35 -25.81 1.53 7.97
C GLY A 35 -25.86 1.44 6.44
N ILE A 36 -26.78 2.15 5.79
CA ILE A 36 -26.86 2.22 4.33
C ILE A 36 -25.61 2.93 3.76
N LEU A 37 -25.22 4.07 4.33
CA LEU A 37 -24.08 4.84 3.86
C LEU A 37 -22.78 4.03 3.93
N TYR A 38 -22.47 3.44 5.09
CA TYR A 38 -21.23 2.67 5.26
C TYR A 38 -21.26 1.35 4.48
N GLY A 39 -22.44 0.74 4.28
CA GLY A 39 -22.61 -0.36 3.34
C GLY A 39 -22.26 0.03 1.90
N VAL A 40 -22.73 1.18 1.42
CA VAL A 40 -22.40 1.70 0.07
C VAL A 40 -20.92 2.01 -0.07
N ILE A 41 -20.29 2.60 0.95
CA ILE A 41 -18.84 2.86 0.96
C ILE A 41 -18.08 1.54 0.85
N ARG A 42 -18.42 0.54 1.65
CA ARG A 42 -17.80 -0.80 1.66
C ARG A 42 -17.89 -1.46 0.27
N ASP A 43 -19.09 -1.52 -0.30
CA ASP A 43 -19.33 -2.13 -1.61
C ASP A 43 -18.55 -1.41 -2.73
N SER A 44 -18.52 -0.09 -2.69
CA SER A 44 -17.79 0.72 -3.66
C SER A 44 -16.29 0.50 -3.55
N ALA A 45 -15.75 0.41 -2.32
CA ALA A 45 -14.35 0.14 -2.07
C ALA A 45 -13.92 -1.20 -2.69
N TYR A 46 -14.70 -2.28 -2.47
CA TYR A 46 -14.39 -3.59 -3.06
C TYR A 46 -14.50 -3.62 -4.59
N LYS A 47 -15.44 -2.88 -5.18
CA LYS A 47 -15.53 -2.73 -6.64
C LYS A 47 -14.30 -2.00 -7.20
N ILE A 48 -13.90 -0.90 -6.58
CA ILE A 48 -12.70 -0.14 -6.99
C ILE A 48 -11.44 -0.99 -6.81
N LYS A 49 -11.32 -1.73 -5.68
CA LYS A 49 -10.20 -2.64 -5.40
C LYS A 49 -9.97 -3.62 -6.55
N GLN A 50 -11.04 -4.27 -7.01
CA GLN A 50 -10.99 -5.23 -8.10
C GLN A 50 -10.56 -4.58 -9.42
N LEU A 51 -11.12 -3.42 -9.76
CA LEU A 51 -10.77 -2.69 -10.99
C LEU A 51 -9.31 -2.21 -10.98
N ALA A 52 -8.87 -1.58 -9.88
CA ALA A 52 -7.52 -1.06 -9.74
C ALA A 52 -6.48 -2.19 -9.71
N ALA A 53 -6.76 -3.31 -9.03
CA ALA A 53 -5.89 -4.49 -9.03
C ALA A 53 -5.78 -5.12 -10.43
N LYS A 54 -6.89 -5.19 -11.18
CA LYS A 54 -6.90 -5.67 -12.56
C LYS A 54 -6.06 -4.78 -13.47
N GLU A 55 -6.19 -3.46 -13.36
CA GLU A 55 -5.39 -2.52 -14.16
C GLU A 55 -3.90 -2.58 -13.81
N LYS A 56 -3.57 -2.67 -12.50
CA LYS A 56 -2.20 -2.90 -12.04
C LYS A 56 -1.62 -4.18 -12.65
N ALA A 57 -2.37 -5.28 -12.64
CA ALA A 57 -1.93 -6.54 -13.25
C ALA A 57 -1.72 -6.40 -14.76
N ALA A 58 -2.59 -5.67 -15.47
CA ALA A 58 -2.43 -5.37 -16.88
C ALA A 58 -1.16 -4.54 -17.15
N HIS A 59 -0.86 -3.55 -16.31
CA HIS A 59 0.37 -2.76 -16.39
C HIS A 59 1.63 -3.58 -16.11
N ILE A 60 1.58 -4.51 -15.15
CA ILE A 60 2.67 -5.48 -14.90
C ILE A 60 2.91 -6.34 -16.14
N LYS A 61 1.84 -6.92 -16.72
CA LYS A 61 1.94 -7.77 -17.92
C LYS A 61 2.52 -7.03 -19.13
N LYS A 62 2.24 -5.73 -19.26
CA LYS A 62 2.81 -4.85 -20.30
C LYS A 62 4.23 -4.37 -20.01
N GLY A 63 4.80 -4.70 -18.84
CA GLY A 63 6.10 -4.19 -18.39
C GLY A 63 6.10 -2.70 -18.04
N TRP A 64 4.92 -2.08 -17.91
CA TRP A 64 4.77 -0.67 -17.55
C TRP A 64 4.88 -0.43 -16.07
N TRP A 65 4.66 -1.47 -15.27
CA TRP A 65 4.87 -1.46 -13.84
C TRP A 65 6.27 -1.94 -13.51
N LYS A 66 7.24 -1.01 -13.46
CA LYS A 66 8.57 -1.32 -12.95
C LYS A 66 8.43 -1.63 -11.46
N LYS A 67 8.70 -2.87 -11.05
CA LYS A 67 9.15 -3.11 -9.68
C LYS A 67 10.47 -2.36 -9.54
N GLU A 68 10.64 -1.60 -8.47
CA GLU A 68 11.98 -1.28 -8.02
C GLU A 68 12.63 -2.63 -7.70
N CYS A 69 13.37 -3.19 -8.66
CA CYS A 69 14.36 -4.20 -8.34
C CYS A 69 15.51 -3.42 -7.72
N ASP A 70 15.77 -3.71 -6.45
CA ASP A 70 16.99 -3.37 -5.74
C ASP A 70 18.19 -3.56 -6.67
N SER A 71 18.96 -2.48 -6.83
CA SER A 71 20.36 -2.59 -7.19
C SER A 71 21.09 -3.18 -5.98
N ASP A 72 21.26 -4.49 -5.97
CA ASP A 72 22.33 -5.14 -5.24
C ASP A 72 23.66 -4.80 -5.96
N GLU A 73 24.50 -3.99 -5.31
CA GLU A 73 25.97 -3.91 -5.46
C GLU A 73 26.48 -2.86 -4.45
N GLY A 74 26.89 -3.30 -3.25
CA GLY A 74 27.31 -2.35 -2.22
C GLY A 74 27.73 -2.85 -0.83
N LEU A 75 28.56 -3.90 -0.79
CA LEU A 75 29.47 -4.24 0.32
C LEU A 75 28.92 -5.04 1.52
N SER A 76 29.16 -6.34 1.45
CA SER A 76 29.45 -7.22 2.59
C SER A 76 30.52 -6.64 3.52
N ARG A 77 30.20 -6.35 4.79
CA ARG A 77 31.15 -6.48 5.92
C ARG A 77 30.42 -6.88 7.21
N PRO A 78 30.84 -7.95 7.92
CA PRO A 78 30.30 -8.28 9.23
C PRO A 78 30.77 -7.28 10.30
N LEU A 79 29.88 -6.98 11.26
CA LEU A 79 30.04 -6.05 12.39
C LEU A 79 31.14 -6.42 13.41
N SER A 80 31.89 -7.50 13.20
CA SER A 80 32.89 -8.03 14.14
C SER A 80 34.26 -7.31 14.11
N ALA A 81 34.49 -6.36 13.21
CA ALA A 81 35.80 -5.73 13.00
C ALA A 81 35.89 -4.26 13.47
N ARG A 82 35.09 -3.86 14.47
CA ARG A 82 35.32 -2.61 15.20
C ARG A 82 36.18 -2.90 16.43
N SER A 83 37.48 -2.98 16.21
CA SER A 83 38.48 -2.93 17.28
C SER A 83 38.26 -1.68 18.13
N ALA A 84 38.14 -1.86 19.45
CA ALA A 84 38.08 -0.79 20.43
C ALA A 84 39.33 0.10 20.36
N PRO A 85 39.22 1.43 20.54
CA PRO A 85 40.39 2.23 20.85
C PRO A 85 40.87 1.89 22.26
N ALA A 86 42.16 1.57 22.37
CA ALA A 86 42.85 1.29 23.62
C ALA A 86 42.72 2.48 24.58
N MET A 87 42.35 2.19 25.83
CA MET A 87 42.68 3.07 26.94
C MET A 87 44.20 3.01 27.14
N SER A 88 44.83 4.16 27.25
CA SER A 88 46.20 4.29 27.73
C SER A 88 46.25 5.42 28.74
N ASP A 89 46.99 5.14 29.81
CA ASP A 89 46.95 5.68 31.17
C ASP A 89 47.18 7.19 31.35
#